data_AF-A0A4Q5XXN4-F1
#
_entry.id   AF-A0A4Q5XXN4-F1
#
_cell.length_a   1.000
_cell.length_b   1.000
_cell.length_c   1.000
_cell.angle_alpha   90.00
_cell.angle_beta   90.00
_cell.angle_gamma   90.00
#
_symmetry.space_group_name_H-M   'P 1'
#
loop_
_entity.id
_entity.type
_entity.pdbx_description
1 polymer ?
#
loop_
_entity_poly.entity_id
_entity_poly.type
_entity_poly.pdbx_seq_one_letter_code
_entity_poly.pdbx_strand_id
1 'polypeptide(L)'
;ATGRPVEAKNARYEEAQTELQIPGPLGSHNWHPMAFSPNTGLVYIPAHTLPTVYAAMDNFRYRPGAWNTGTDFAAAALPTETAARIAAGAASKGQLVAWDPVAKKARWVHDYPNAWNGGVLATAGGLVFQGSLDGKFRAFDAATGAAKWETDTGYPAQSGPVSYEIDGEQYIAVTAGWGSALPLAGGVGSRDGAPRLASPAMGKVVVFKIGGKGVLETDESFAPDPTPVADDFGSLAQIEHGREIFFNNCMVCHGDSVQSGGIVTDLRWAPAPATKETFAEVVIGGKYATAGMASFAKVLTPDDVESVRAYIINRANEDAKALAAAAPPP
;
A
#
# COMPACT_ATOMS: atom_id res chain seq x y z
N ALA A 1 -3.21 -35.04 14.73
CA ALA A 1 -3.56 -33.60 14.77
C ALA A 1 -4.83 -33.39 13.97
N THR A 2 -5.74 -32.53 14.41
CA THR A 2 -7.08 -32.33 13.82
C THR A 2 -7.06 -31.61 12.46
N GLY A 3 -5.90 -31.13 12.01
CA GLY A 3 -5.79 -30.26 10.83
C GLY A 3 -6.29 -28.83 11.07
N ARG A 4 -6.72 -28.50 12.29
CA ARG A 4 -7.19 -27.17 12.68
C ARG A 4 -6.04 -26.36 13.30
N PRO A 5 -5.92 -25.05 13.00
CA PRO A 5 -5.02 -24.17 13.73
C PRO A 5 -5.31 -24.18 15.23
N VAL A 6 -4.26 -24.05 16.04
CA VAL A 6 -4.38 -23.76 17.48
C VAL A 6 -4.37 -22.25 17.63
N GLU A 7 -5.52 -21.68 17.98
CA GLU A 7 -5.67 -20.23 18.10
C GLU A 7 -4.88 -19.70 19.31
N ALA A 8 -4.14 -18.61 19.11
CA ALA A 8 -3.57 -17.86 20.22
C ALA A 8 -4.70 -17.20 21.04
N LYS A 9 -4.44 -16.93 22.32
CA LYS A 9 -5.45 -16.35 23.23
C LYS A 9 -6.06 -15.05 22.70
N ASN A 10 -5.30 -14.25 21.96
CA ASN A 10 -5.72 -12.96 21.42
C ASN A 10 -6.00 -12.97 19.90
N ALA A 11 -6.20 -14.16 19.31
CA ALA A 11 -6.54 -14.27 17.89
C ALA A 11 -7.95 -13.74 17.57
N ARG A 12 -8.80 -13.62 18.59
CA ARG A 12 -10.19 -13.16 18.54
C ARG A 12 -10.31 -11.83 19.27
N TYR A 13 -10.64 -10.77 18.54
CA TYR A 13 -10.67 -9.38 19.02
C TYR A 13 -12.09 -8.89 19.35
N GLU A 14 -13.08 -9.78 19.34
CA GLU A 14 -14.50 -9.46 19.61
C GLU A 14 -14.74 -8.99 21.05
N GLU A 15 -13.89 -9.42 21.99
CA GLU A 15 -13.98 -9.07 23.41
C GLU A 15 -12.93 -8.02 23.83
N ALA A 16 -12.03 -7.63 22.92
CA ALA A 16 -10.94 -6.69 23.19
C ALA A 16 -11.22 -5.33 22.55
N GLN A 17 -10.72 -4.25 23.17
CA GLN A 17 -10.79 -2.92 22.55
C GLN A 17 -9.92 -2.85 21.29
N THR A 18 -8.69 -3.39 21.34
CA THR A 18 -7.79 -3.52 20.19
C THR A 18 -6.85 -4.73 20.36
N GLU A 19 -6.45 -5.35 19.26
CA GLU A 19 -5.45 -6.43 19.23
C GLU A 19 -4.50 -6.30 18.03
N LEU A 20 -3.20 -6.40 18.28
CA LEU A 20 -2.19 -6.44 17.21
C LEU A 20 -2.06 -7.86 16.66
N GLN A 21 -2.27 -8.03 15.36
CA GLN A 21 -2.18 -9.32 14.68
C GLN A 21 -1.10 -9.34 13.60
N ILE A 22 -0.44 -10.48 13.48
CA ILE A 22 0.54 -10.81 12.45
C ILE A 22 0.28 -12.25 11.97
N PRO A 23 -0.05 -12.48 10.70
CA PRO A 23 -0.27 -11.45 9.67
C PRO A 23 -1.55 -10.64 9.87
N GLY A 24 -1.54 -9.40 9.37
CA GLY A 24 -2.74 -8.59 9.19
C GLY A 24 -3.58 -9.03 7.97
N PRO A 25 -4.56 -8.21 7.53
CA PRO A 25 -5.47 -8.54 6.42
C PRO A 25 -4.75 -8.67 5.07
N LEU A 26 -3.53 -8.12 4.98
CA LEU A 26 -2.65 -8.22 3.83
C LEU A 26 -1.82 -9.52 3.79
N GLY A 27 -2.01 -10.42 4.77
CA GLY A 27 -1.38 -11.73 4.82
C GLY A 27 0.12 -11.69 5.10
N SER A 28 0.74 -12.87 5.26
CA SER A 28 2.21 -13.02 5.19
C SER A 28 2.71 -13.22 3.75
N HIS A 29 1.78 -13.49 2.84
CA HIS A 29 1.91 -13.60 1.39
C HIS A 29 0.55 -13.19 0.81
N ASN A 30 0.53 -12.52 -0.33
CA ASN A 30 -0.71 -12.00 -0.94
C ASN A 30 -0.78 -12.42 -2.42
N TRP A 31 -1.47 -11.64 -3.26
CA TRP A 31 -1.69 -11.93 -4.68
C TRP A 31 -0.41 -12.02 -5.53
N HIS A 32 0.71 -11.48 -5.07
CA HIS A 32 2.00 -11.50 -5.77
C HIS A 32 2.41 -12.96 -6.09
N PRO A 33 2.50 -13.38 -7.36
CA PRO A 33 2.71 -14.79 -7.68
C PRO A 33 3.98 -15.38 -7.04
N MET A 34 3.86 -16.57 -6.45
CA MET A 34 5.00 -17.44 -6.13
C MET A 34 5.38 -18.29 -7.35
N ALA A 35 6.60 -18.84 -7.36
CA ALA A 35 7.05 -19.74 -8.43
C ALA A 35 7.62 -21.05 -7.86
N PHE A 36 7.41 -22.17 -8.55
CA PHE A 36 8.02 -23.45 -8.23
C PHE A 36 9.07 -23.81 -9.27
N SER A 37 10.23 -24.32 -8.84
CA SER A 37 11.24 -24.90 -9.75
C SER A 37 11.35 -26.40 -9.53
N PRO A 38 11.00 -27.23 -10.53
CA PRO A 38 11.20 -28.67 -10.46
C PRO A 38 12.67 -29.08 -10.29
N ASN A 39 13.62 -28.28 -10.80
CA ASN A 39 15.05 -28.57 -10.75
C ASN A 39 15.60 -28.47 -9.31
N THR A 40 15.09 -27.54 -8.52
CA THR A 40 15.52 -27.35 -7.12
C THR A 40 14.55 -27.99 -6.12
N GLY A 41 13.31 -28.25 -6.54
CA GLY A 41 12.21 -28.70 -5.67
C GLY A 41 11.69 -27.60 -4.74
N LEU A 42 11.99 -26.33 -5.00
CA LEU A 42 11.68 -25.20 -4.11
C LEU A 42 10.53 -24.34 -4.64
N VAL A 43 9.79 -23.76 -3.70
CA VAL A 43 8.79 -22.70 -3.95
C VAL A 43 9.38 -21.36 -3.50
N TYR A 44 9.44 -20.39 -4.40
CA TYR A 44 9.93 -19.04 -4.12
C TYR A 44 8.76 -18.11 -3.85
N ILE A 45 8.68 -17.59 -2.62
CA ILE A 45 7.51 -16.90 -2.09
C ILE A 45 7.88 -15.44 -1.75
N PRO A 46 7.20 -14.44 -2.33
CA PRO A 46 7.17 -13.09 -1.79
C PRO A 46 6.42 -13.11 -0.46
N ALA A 47 7.19 -13.08 0.62
CA ALA A 47 6.67 -13.02 1.97
C ALA A 47 6.82 -11.60 2.52
N HIS A 48 5.97 -11.24 3.48
CA HIS A 48 6.10 -10.00 4.24
C HIS A 48 5.55 -10.14 5.64
N THR A 49 6.02 -9.26 6.52
CA THR A 49 5.42 -9.03 7.84
C THR A 49 4.75 -7.67 7.80
N LEU A 50 3.43 -7.65 7.94
CA LEU A 50 2.60 -6.45 7.98
C LEU A 50 1.73 -6.53 9.23
N PRO A 51 2.16 -5.92 10.36
CA PRO A 51 1.35 -5.86 11.57
C PRO A 51 0.11 -5.01 11.36
N THR A 52 -1.01 -5.40 11.97
CA THR A 52 -2.25 -4.63 11.89
C THR A 52 -2.99 -4.72 13.21
N VAL A 53 -3.49 -3.57 13.66
CA VAL A 53 -4.39 -3.51 14.82
C VAL A 53 -5.81 -3.80 14.34
N TYR A 54 -6.47 -4.75 14.99
CA TYR A 54 -7.88 -5.02 14.82
C TYR A 54 -8.66 -4.46 16.01
N ALA A 55 -9.82 -3.91 15.73
CA ALA A 55 -10.81 -3.49 16.72
C ALA A 55 -12.19 -3.93 16.21
N ALA A 56 -13.03 -4.48 17.09
CA ALA A 56 -14.40 -4.80 16.74
C ALA A 56 -15.23 -3.52 16.60
N MET A 57 -16.08 -3.46 15.57
CA MET A 57 -17.03 -2.36 15.41
C MET A 57 -18.23 -2.60 16.32
N ASP A 58 -18.50 -1.64 17.21
CA ASP A 58 -19.68 -1.67 18.06
C ASP A 58 -20.97 -1.64 17.23
N ASN A 59 -21.92 -2.51 17.60
CA ASN A 59 -23.25 -2.58 16.99
C ASN A 59 -23.21 -2.72 15.44
N PHE A 60 -22.26 -3.47 14.89
CA PHE A 60 -22.14 -3.68 13.45
C PHE A 60 -23.47 -4.03 12.79
N ARG A 61 -23.79 -3.30 11.72
CA ARG A 61 -24.93 -3.59 10.85
C ARG A 61 -24.47 -3.61 9.40
N TYR A 62 -24.99 -4.56 8.65
CA TYR A 62 -24.77 -4.61 7.21
C TYR A 62 -25.32 -3.33 6.54
N ARG A 63 -24.48 -2.67 5.75
CA ARG A 63 -24.78 -1.46 4.99
C ARG A 63 -24.49 -1.72 3.50
N PRO A 64 -25.50 -1.86 2.64
CA PRO A 64 -25.29 -2.06 1.21
C PRO A 64 -24.42 -0.94 0.60
N GLY A 65 -23.37 -1.33 -0.13
CA GLY A 65 -22.47 -0.37 -0.78
C GLY A 65 -21.42 0.28 0.12
N ALA A 66 -21.33 -0.11 1.39
CA ALA A 66 -20.26 0.30 2.31
C ALA A 66 -19.32 -0.87 2.64
N TRP A 67 -18.26 -0.57 3.38
CA TRP A 67 -17.42 -1.60 4.01
C TRP A 67 -18.20 -2.33 5.10
N ASN A 68 -18.18 -3.67 5.02
CA ASN A 68 -18.94 -4.58 5.87
C ASN A 68 -18.04 -5.60 6.57
N THR A 69 -16.91 -5.14 7.12
CA THR A 69 -15.90 -6.01 7.75
C THR A 69 -16.18 -6.30 9.22
N GLY A 70 -17.03 -5.49 9.88
CA GLY A 70 -17.23 -5.56 11.34
C GLY A 70 -16.02 -5.08 12.14
N THR A 71 -15.06 -4.42 11.49
CA THR A 71 -13.85 -3.87 12.11
C THR A 71 -13.91 -2.35 12.15
N ASP A 72 -13.56 -1.73 13.26
CA ASP A 72 -13.43 -0.29 13.36
C ASP A 72 -12.02 0.16 12.95
N PHE A 73 -11.92 0.80 11.78
CA PHE A 73 -10.65 1.34 11.30
C PHE A 73 -10.21 2.58 12.08
N ALA A 74 -11.14 3.32 12.69
CA ALA A 74 -10.82 4.53 13.44
C ALA A 74 -10.09 4.22 14.76
N ALA A 75 -10.43 3.10 15.41
CA ALA A 75 -9.74 2.59 16.60
C ALA A 75 -8.35 2.01 16.29
N ALA A 76 -8.09 1.63 15.04
CA ALA A 76 -6.80 1.12 14.56
C ALA A 76 -5.87 2.19 13.97
N ALA A 77 -6.27 3.47 14.06
CA ALA A 77 -5.52 4.59 13.49
C ALA A 77 -4.09 4.66 14.04
N LEU A 78 -3.13 4.89 13.14
CA LEU A 78 -1.75 5.18 13.53
C LEU A 78 -1.63 6.61 14.09
N PRO A 79 -0.54 6.93 14.82
CA PRO A 79 -0.24 8.31 15.21
C PRO A 79 -0.30 9.26 13.99
N THR A 80 -0.78 10.48 14.18
CA THR A 80 -0.92 11.46 13.10
C THR A 80 0.42 11.98 12.57
N GLU A 81 1.45 12.01 13.44
CA GLU A 81 2.79 12.50 13.10
C GLU A 81 3.42 11.71 11.95
N THR A 82 3.75 12.39 10.85
CA THR A 82 4.32 11.77 9.64
C THR A 82 5.55 10.92 9.96
N ALA A 83 6.45 11.41 10.80
CA ALA A 83 7.66 10.68 11.20
C ALA A 83 7.35 9.40 11.99
N ALA A 84 6.37 9.43 12.90
CA ALA A 84 5.94 8.26 13.64
C ALA A 84 5.31 7.21 12.72
N ARG A 85 4.58 7.64 11.68
CA ARG A 85 3.99 6.75 10.68
C ARG A 85 5.04 6.08 9.80
N ILE A 86 6.06 6.82 9.37
CA ILE A 86 7.20 6.26 8.64
C ILE A 86 7.92 5.23 9.52
N ALA A 87 8.16 5.56 10.80
CA ALA A 87 8.79 4.63 11.74
C ALA A 87 7.94 3.38 12.00
N ALA A 88 6.61 3.50 12.09
CA ALA A 88 5.70 2.35 12.17
C ALA A 88 5.74 1.51 10.89
N GLY A 89 5.83 2.17 9.72
CA GLY A 89 6.03 1.55 8.42
C GLY A 89 7.31 0.71 8.35
N ALA A 90 8.41 1.19 8.94
CA ALA A 90 9.70 0.49 9.00
C ALA A 90 9.66 -0.83 9.80
N ALA A 91 8.63 -1.05 10.62
CA ALA A 91 8.39 -2.37 11.23
C ALA A 91 7.92 -3.41 10.20
N SER A 92 7.46 -2.97 9.02
CA SER A 92 7.08 -3.82 7.91
C SER A 92 8.32 -4.32 7.18
N LYS A 93 8.38 -5.62 6.91
CA LYS A 93 9.52 -6.26 6.24
C LYS A 93 9.05 -7.11 5.09
N GLY A 94 9.82 -7.15 4.01
CA GLY A 94 9.60 -8.06 2.89
C GLY A 94 10.71 -9.09 2.81
N GLN A 95 10.40 -10.25 2.26
CA GLN A 95 11.34 -11.36 2.11
C GLN A 95 11.05 -12.11 0.81
N LEU A 96 12.10 -12.55 0.11
CA LEU A 96 12.01 -13.63 -0.86
C LEU A 96 12.43 -14.93 -0.17
N VAL A 97 11.49 -15.83 0.04
CA VAL A 97 11.72 -17.10 0.74
C VAL A 97 11.77 -18.23 -0.27
N ALA A 98 12.89 -18.96 -0.34
CA ALA A 98 12.93 -20.25 -1.02
C ALA A 98 12.53 -21.36 -0.04
N TRP A 99 11.27 -21.75 -0.11
CA TRP A 99 10.67 -22.75 0.74
C TRP A 99 10.85 -24.15 0.16
N ASP A 100 11.35 -25.07 0.98
CA ASP A 100 11.34 -26.51 0.68
C ASP A 100 10.00 -27.10 1.19
N PRO A 101 9.07 -27.45 0.29
CA PRO A 101 7.74 -27.93 0.70
C PRO A 101 7.79 -29.34 1.31
N VAL A 102 8.83 -30.12 1.02
CA VAL A 102 9.00 -31.48 1.56
C VAL A 102 9.62 -31.42 2.95
N ALA A 103 10.72 -30.66 3.10
CA ALA A 103 11.38 -30.48 4.38
C ALA A 103 10.66 -29.48 5.30
N LYS A 104 9.70 -28.71 4.77
CA LYS A 104 8.91 -27.68 5.47
C LYS A 104 9.79 -26.64 6.17
N LYS A 105 10.80 -26.15 5.46
CA LYS A 105 11.71 -25.11 5.95
C LYS A 105 12.21 -24.23 4.82
N ALA A 106 12.61 -23.00 5.16
CA ALA A 106 13.35 -22.15 4.25
C ALA A 106 14.73 -22.77 3.96
N ARG A 107 15.12 -22.78 2.69
CA ARG A 107 16.49 -23.10 2.23
C ARG A 107 17.38 -21.88 2.26
N TRP A 108 16.83 -20.75 1.87
CA TRP A 108 17.43 -19.43 1.98
C TRP A 108 16.31 -18.38 2.03
N VAL A 109 16.69 -17.20 2.52
CA VAL A 109 15.83 -16.02 2.60
C VAL A 109 16.65 -14.83 2.14
N HIS A 110 16.07 -13.98 1.30
CA HIS A 110 16.60 -12.66 0.98
C HIS A 110 15.70 -11.60 1.61
N ASP A 111 16.26 -10.78 2.50
CA ASP A 111 15.53 -9.72 3.19
C ASP A 111 15.47 -8.44 2.37
N TYR A 112 14.29 -7.82 2.34
CA TYR A 112 14.07 -6.47 1.84
C TYR A 112 13.81 -5.52 3.01
N PRO A 113 14.27 -4.26 2.92
CA PRO A 113 13.99 -3.25 3.95
C PRO A 113 12.50 -2.88 4.02
N ASN A 114 11.72 -3.24 2.99
CA ASN A 114 10.32 -2.92 2.85
C ASN A 114 9.49 -4.13 2.43
N ALA A 115 8.19 -4.09 2.75
CA ALA A 115 7.22 -5.10 2.39
C ALA A 115 6.66 -4.91 0.96
N TRP A 116 5.74 -5.78 0.54
CA TRP A 116 4.96 -5.61 -0.69
C TRP A 116 5.77 -5.69 -1.99
N ASN A 117 6.80 -6.53 -1.97
CA ASN A 117 7.60 -6.86 -3.15
C ASN A 117 6.82 -7.74 -4.12
N GLY A 118 7.21 -7.70 -5.39
CA GLY A 118 6.45 -8.27 -6.49
C GLY A 118 6.50 -9.79 -6.59
N GLY A 119 5.78 -10.29 -7.59
CA GLY A 119 5.74 -11.70 -7.92
C GLY A 119 7.08 -12.24 -8.42
N VAL A 120 7.12 -13.57 -8.55
CA VAL A 120 8.34 -14.32 -8.83
C VAL A 120 8.20 -15.14 -10.09
N LEU A 121 9.30 -15.24 -10.84
CA LEU A 121 9.47 -16.17 -11.95
C LEU A 121 10.70 -17.05 -11.69
N ALA A 122 10.56 -18.37 -11.75
CA ALA A 122 11.69 -19.30 -11.74
C ALA A 122 11.91 -19.90 -13.13
N THR A 123 13.17 -20.03 -13.57
CA THR A 123 13.51 -20.57 -14.89
C THR A 123 14.40 -21.81 -14.79
N ALA A 124 14.41 -22.63 -15.84
CA ALA A 124 15.27 -23.82 -15.93
C ALA A 124 16.77 -23.48 -15.92
N GLY A 125 17.14 -22.23 -16.23
CA GLY A 125 18.51 -21.73 -16.16
C GLY A 125 19.06 -21.53 -14.74
N GLY A 126 18.32 -21.93 -13.70
CA GLY A 126 18.75 -21.79 -12.31
C GLY A 126 18.62 -20.37 -11.78
N LEU A 127 17.71 -19.58 -12.35
CA LEU A 127 17.46 -18.18 -11.94
C LEU A 127 16.05 -17.98 -11.42
N VAL A 128 15.92 -17.04 -10.49
CA VAL A 128 14.66 -16.55 -9.93
C VAL A 128 14.61 -15.04 -10.10
N PHE A 129 13.56 -14.52 -10.73
CA PHE A 129 13.39 -13.10 -11.00
C PHE A 129 12.29 -12.51 -10.14
N GLN A 130 12.53 -11.32 -9.59
CA GLN A 130 11.56 -10.60 -8.77
C GLN A 130 11.77 -9.08 -8.88
N GLY A 131 10.66 -8.35 -8.93
CA GLY A 131 10.63 -6.90 -8.74
C GLY A 131 10.35 -6.53 -7.27
N SER A 132 10.84 -5.38 -6.83
CA SER A 132 10.72 -4.96 -5.42
C SER A 132 10.26 -3.52 -5.29
N LEU A 133 9.84 -3.15 -4.07
CA LEU A 133 9.29 -1.82 -3.78
C LEU A 133 10.31 -0.69 -4.02
N ASP A 134 11.60 -0.98 -3.85
CA ASP A 134 12.70 -0.06 -4.13
C ASP A 134 12.86 0.28 -5.63
N GLY A 135 11.96 -0.22 -6.48
CA GLY A 135 11.97 0.03 -7.92
C GLY A 135 13.12 -0.67 -8.64
N LYS A 136 13.63 -1.77 -8.07
CA LYS A 136 14.60 -2.64 -8.73
C LYS A 136 13.96 -3.92 -9.21
N PHE A 137 14.55 -4.47 -10.28
CA PHE A 137 14.27 -5.81 -10.78
C PHE A 137 15.54 -6.65 -10.68
N ARG A 138 15.44 -7.81 -10.03
CA ARG A 138 16.60 -8.63 -9.66
C ARG A 138 16.48 -10.05 -10.20
N ALA A 139 17.62 -10.64 -10.54
CA ALA A 139 17.76 -12.06 -10.79
C ALA A 139 18.65 -12.68 -9.71
N PHE A 140 18.15 -13.74 -9.07
CA PHE A 140 18.80 -14.49 -8.01
C PHE A 140 19.16 -15.88 -8.50
N ASP A 141 20.27 -16.42 -8.00
CA ASP A 141 20.57 -17.84 -8.10
C ASP A 141 19.51 -18.65 -7.33
N ALA A 142 18.86 -19.57 -8.03
CA ALA A 142 17.74 -20.34 -7.51
C ALA A 142 18.12 -21.22 -6.30
N ALA A 143 19.36 -21.71 -6.24
CA ALA A 143 19.80 -22.62 -5.19
C ALA A 143 20.26 -21.89 -3.92
N THR A 144 20.80 -20.69 -4.06
CA THR A 144 21.50 -19.97 -2.98
C THR A 144 20.86 -18.65 -2.58
N GLY A 145 20.01 -18.06 -3.42
CA GLY A 145 19.45 -16.73 -3.21
C GLY A 145 20.44 -15.59 -3.45
N ALA A 146 21.63 -15.87 -3.98
CA ALA A 146 22.61 -14.84 -4.30
C ALA A 146 22.13 -13.99 -5.50
N ALA A 147 22.06 -12.67 -5.34
CA ALA A 147 21.77 -11.77 -6.45
C ALA A 147 22.88 -11.88 -7.51
N LYS A 148 22.48 -12.15 -8.76
CA LYS A 148 23.38 -12.30 -9.92
C LYS A 148 23.32 -11.09 -10.85
N TRP A 149 22.19 -10.39 -10.84
CA TRP A 149 21.95 -9.22 -11.66
C TRP A 149 20.84 -8.36 -11.03
N GLU A 150 20.97 -7.04 -11.18
CA GLU A 150 19.90 -6.09 -10.85
C GLU A 150 19.89 -4.92 -11.83
N THR A 151 18.72 -4.28 -11.95
CA THR A 151 18.54 -3.03 -12.70
C THR A 151 17.41 -2.21 -12.10
N ASP A 152 17.44 -0.90 -12.32
CA ASP A 152 16.39 0.01 -11.88
C ASP A 152 15.23 0.00 -12.89
N THR A 153 14.02 -0.27 -12.41
CA THR A 153 12.76 -0.15 -13.17
C THR A 153 12.10 1.22 -13.00
N GLY A 154 12.66 2.09 -12.16
CA GLY A 154 12.16 3.44 -11.86
C GLY A 154 10.86 3.49 -11.06
N TYR A 155 10.04 2.45 -11.13
CA TYR A 155 8.82 2.21 -10.35
C TYR A 155 8.85 0.82 -9.74
N PRO A 156 8.14 0.60 -8.62
CA PRO A 156 7.92 -0.73 -8.05
C PRO A 156 7.38 -1.71 -9.10
N ALA A 157 7.95 -2.90 -9.19
CA ALA A 157 7.47 -3.97 -10.08
C ALA A 157 6.77 -5.05 -9.27
N GLN A 158 5.46 -4.90 -9.06
CA GLN A 158 4.68 -5.77 -8.18
C GLN A 158 4.13 -7.04 -8.86
N SER A 159 3.99 -7.05 -10.19
CA SER A 159 3.47 -8.21 -10.90
C SER A 159 4.44 -9.40 -10.90
N GLY A 160 3.93 -10.57 -11.26
CA GLY A 160 4.78 -11.71 -11.59
C GLY A 160 5.44 -11.50 -12.95
N PRO A 161 6.77 -11.63 -13.07
CA PRO A 161 7.44 -11.58 -14.37
C PRO A 161 7.06 -12.77 -15.24
N VAL A 162 7.17 -12.61 -16.55
CA VAL A 162 7.00 -13.69 -17.53
C VAL A 162 8.25 -13.80 -18.39
N SER A 163 8.53 -15.01 -18.88
CA SER A 163 9.55 -15.23 -19.91
C SER A 163 8.92 -15.87 -21.14
N TYR A 164 9.39 -15.46 -22.31
CA TYR A 164 8.94 -15.95 -23.60
C TYR A 164 10.09 -15.90 -24.60
N GLU A 165 9.90 -16.49 -25.77
CA GLU A 165 10.87 -16.54 -26.85
C GLU A 165 10.29 -15.91 -28.11
N ILE A 166 11.12 -15.15 -28.84
CA ILE A 166 10.84 -14.67 -30.19
C ILE A 166 12.07 -14.99 -31.04
N ASP A 167 11.89 -15.72 -32.14
CA ASP A 167 12.94 -16.06 -33.12
C ASP A 167 14.22 -16.66 -32.48
N GLY A 168 14.06 -17.51 -31.47
CA GLY A 168 15.17 -18.16 -30.76
C GLY A 168 15.85 -17.29 -29.69
N GLU A 169 15.35 -16.07 -29.44
CA GLU A 169 15.88 -15.18 -28.41
C GLU A 169 14.91 -15.10 -27.22
N GLN A 170 15.45 -15.29 -26.01
CA GLN A 170 14.66 -15.23 -24.78
C GLN A 170 14.48 -13.79 -24.30
N TYR A 171 13.25 -13.49 -23.88
CA TYR A 171 12.84 -12.24 -23.27
C TYR A 171 12.27 -12.49 -21.87
N ILE A 172 12.40 -11.49 -21.01
CA ILE A 172 11.72 -11.43 -19.70
C ILE A 172 10.97 -10.11 -19.62
N ALA A 173 9.67 -10.16 -19.34
CA ALA A 173 8.84 -8.98 -19.20
C ALA A 173 8.23 -8.90 -17.80
N VAL A 174 8.07 -7.67 -17.30
CA VAL A 174 7.40 -7.36 -16.04
C VAL A 174 6.66 -6.03 -16.17
N THR A 175 5.57 -5.87 -15.42
CA THR A 175 4.94 -4.55 -15.30
C THR A 175 5.50 -3.80 -14.11
N ALA A 176 6.00 -2.59 -14.35
CA ALA A 176 6.50 -1.67 -13.33
C ALA A 176 5.48 -0.54 -13.12
N GLY A 177 4.93 -0.45 -11.92
CA GLY A 177 3.93 0.54 -11.54
C GLY A 177 3.60 0.42 -10.05
N TRP A 178 3.46 1.58 -9.40
CA TRP A 178 2.98 1.64 -8.02
C TRP A 178 1.45 1.55 -8.01
N GLY A 179 0.88 0.71 -7.14
CA GLY A 179 -0.56 0.46 -7.04
C GLY A 179 -0.86 -0.69 -6.07
N SER A 180 -2.12 -1.13 -6.00
CA SER A 180 -2.63 -2.17 -5.08
C SER A 180 -3.11 -1.66 -3.71
N ALA A 181 -3.58 -2.58 -2.86
CA ALA A 181 -4.26 -2.27 -1.60
C ALA A 181 -3.35 -1.60 -0.56
N LEU A 182 -2.08 -2.03 -0.45
CA LEU A 182 -1.16 -1.44 0.52
C LEU A 182 -0.91 0.06 0.29
N PRO A 183 -0.57 0.55 -0.92
CA PRO A 183 -0.38 1.98 -1.12
C PRO A 183 -1.64 2.83 -1.07
N LEU A 184 -2.82 2.22 -1.26
CA LEU A 184 -4.08 2.94 -1.08
C LEU A 184 -4.38 3.14 0.41
N ALA A 185 -4.33 2.07 1.22
CA ALA A 185 -4.73 2.12 2.62
C ALA A 185 -3.61 2.54 3.58
N GLY A 186 -2.37 2.09 3.34
CA GLY A 186 -1.24 2.26 4.27
C GLY A 186 -0.64 3.66 4.29
N GLY A 187 -0.98 4.51 3.33
CA GLY A 187 -0.60 5.92 3.32
C GLY A 187 0.91 6.16 3.24
N VAL A 188 1.40 7.25 3.85
CA VAL A 188 2.83 7.63 3.83
C VAL A 188 3.80 6.56 4.35
N GLY A 189 3.38 5.74 5.32
CA GLY A 189 4.25 4.70 5.90
C GLY A 189 4.44 3.48 4.98
N SER A 190 3.57 3.31 3.98
CA SER A 190 3.62 2.19 3.04
C SER A 190 4.55 2.37 1.86
N ARG A 191 5.02 3.60 1.64
CA ARG A 191 5.80 4.00 0.47
C ARG A 191 7.26 4.33 0.77
N ASP A 192 7.71 4.04 2.00
CA ASP A 192 9.10 4.26 2.39
C ASP A 192 10.03 3.35 1.55
N GLY A 193 11.05 3.97 0.96
CA GLY A 193 11.95 3.34 0.00
C GLY A 193 11.41 3.20 -1.43
N ALA A 194 10.16 3.57 -1.73
CA ALA A 194 9.68 3.60 -3.11
C ALA A 194 10.24 4.84 -3.83
N PRO A 195 10.90 4.69 -5.00
CA PRO A 195 11.59 5.81 -5.65
C PRO A 195 10.62 6.84 -6.24
N ARG A 196 9.42 6.41 -6.67
CA ARG A 196 8.42 7.24 -7.36
C ARG A 196 7.01 6.81 -6.97
N LEU A 197 6.18 7.78 -6.64
CA LEU A 197 4.92 7.58 -5.92
C LEU A 197 3.70 7.91 -6.76
N ALA A 198 3.82 8.88 -7.67
CA ALA A 198 2.75 9.34 -8.53
C ALA A 198 3.34 9.88 -9.85
N SER A 199 2.79 9.43 -10.98
CA SER A 199 3.06 10.01 -12.31
C SER A 199 1.87 9.75 -13.24
N PRO A 200 1.49 10.71 -14.11
CA PRO A 200 0.53 10.47 -15.19
C PRO A 200 0.94 9.32 -16.14
N ALA A 201 2.23 8.97 -16.19
CA ALA A 201 2.78 7.86 -16.96
C ALA A 201 3.10 6.61 -16.10
N MET A 202 2.48 6.48 -14.92
CA MET A 202 2.60 5.27 -14.11
C MET A 202 2.11 4.03 -14.88
N GLY A 203 2.86 2.93 -14.74
CA GLY A 203 2.56 1.66 -15.38
C GLY A 203 3.29 1.51 -16.72
N LYS A 204 4.42 0.81 -16.70
CA LYS A 204 5.22 0.47 -17.87
C LYS A 204 5.35 -1.04 -18.00
N VAL A 205 5.35 -1.55 -19.22
CA VAL A 205 5.83 -2.91 -19.50
C VAL A 205 7.33 -2.78 -19.77
N VAL A 206 8.14 -3.39 -18.91
CA VAL A 206 9.60 -3.41 -19.06
C VAL A 206 10.01 -4.78 -19.57
N VAL A 207 10.77 -4.82 -20.65
CA VAL A 207 11.21 -6.05 -21.30
C VAL A 207 12.73 -6.10 -21.38
N PHE A 208 13.30 -7.21 -20.93
CA PHE A 208 14.73 -7.47 -20.87
C PHE A 208 15.11 -8.62 -21.80
N LYS A 209 16.31 -8.54 -22.35
CA LYS A 209 16.99 -9.62 -23.07
C LYS A 209 18.50 -9.50 -22.90
N ILE A 210 19.24 -10.56 -23.16
CA ILE A 210 20.71 -10.53 -23.13
C ILE A 210 21.21 -9.53 -24.19
N GLY A 211 22.11 -8.62 -23.78
CA GLY A 211 22.67 -7.59 -24.67
C GLY A 211 21.71 -6.45 -25.04
N GLY A 212 20.53 -6.37 -24.41
CA GLY A 212 19.61 -5.25 -24.59
C GLY A 212 20.26 -3.91 -24.23
N LYS A 213 20.02 -2.88 -25.05
CA LYS A 213 20.55 -1.51 -24.88
C LYS A 213 19.46 -0.44 -24.73
N GLY A 214 18.22 -0.87 -24.46
CA GLY A 214 17.11 0.03 -24.22
C GLY A 214 17.39 0.90 -22.99
N VAL A 215 16.98 2.16 -23.05
CA VAL A 215 17.03 3.08 -21.91
C VAL A 215 15.64 3.13 -21.30
N LEU A 216 15.55 2.87 -20.00
CA LEU A 216 14.29 3.02 -19.29
C LEU A 216 14.12 4.49 -18.87
N GLU A 217 13.24 5.19 -19.56
CA GLU A 217 12.88 6.56 -19.17
C GLU A 217 12.10 6.54 -17.85
N THR A 218 12.44 7.47 -16.95
CA THR A 218 11.78 7.60 -15.66
C THR A 218 11.33 9.05 -15.49
N ASP A 219 10.07 9.24 -15.10
CA ASP A 219 9.47 10.58 -14.96
C ASP A 219 9.76 11.13 -13.58
N GLU A 220 9.97 12.44 -13.43
CA GLU A 220 10.17 13.06 -12.11
C GLU A 220 9.04 12.71 -11.14
N SER A 221 9.41 12.44 -9.88
CA SER A 221 8.41 12.18 -8.84
C SER A 221 7.64 13.47 -8.55
N PHE A 222 6.31 13.40 -8.57
CA PHE A 222 5.48 14.50 -8.12
C PHE A 222 5.39 14.51 -6.60
N ALA A 223 5.88 15.58 -5.97
CA ALA A 223 5.57 15.91 -4.59
C ALA A 223 4.47 16.99 -4.59
N PRO A 224 3.33 16.78 -3.90
CA PRO A 224 2.30 17.81 -3.82
C PRO A 224 2.82 19.02 -3.03
N ASP A 225 2.40 20.21 -3.44
CA ASP A 225 2.58 21.44 -2.66
C ASP A 225 1.81 21.32 -1.34
N PRO A 226 2.49 21.32 -0.16
CA PRO A 226 1.85 21.09 1.13
C PRO A 226 1.14 22.36 1.67
N THR A 227 0.39 23.04 0.81
CA THR A 227 -0.34 24.27 1.13
C THR A 227 -1.81 23.94 1.42
N PRO A 228 -2.31 24.17 2.66
CA PRO A 228 -3.72 24.00 2.98
C PRO A 228 -4.61 24.93 2.15
N VAL A 229 -5.81 24.45 1.81
CA VAL A 229 -6.76 25.20 0.95
C VAL A 229 -7.78 26.04 1.72
N ALA A 230 -7.82 25.92 3.05
CA ALA A 230 -8.69 26.68 3.94
C ALA A 230 -8.13 26.69 5.37
N ASP A 231 -8.58 27.65 6.18
CA ASP A 231 -8.27 27.73 7.61
C ASP A 231 -9.02 26.66 8.44
N ASP A 232 -8.49 26.34 9.62
CA ASP A 232 -9.10 25.46 10.61
C ASP A 232 -10.55 25.89 10.93
N PHE A 233 -11.47 24.92 10.96
CA PHE A 233 -12.87 25.18 11.30
C PHE A 233 -13.56 23.97 11.94
N GLY A 234 -14.74 24.21 12.51
CA GLY A 234 -15.57 23.18 13.15
C GLY A 234 -15.28 23.00 14.64
N SER A 235 -16.20 22.36 15.35
CA SER A 235 -16.00 22.00 16.76
C SER A 235 -15.18 20.72 16.90
N LEU A 236 -14.58 20.47 18.07
CA LEU A 236 -13.87 19.21 18.35
C LEU A 236 -14.77 17.98 18.11
N ALA A 237 -16.04 18.05 18.51
CA ALA A 237 -16.99 16.96 18.29
C ALA A 237 -17.28 16.73 16.79
N GLN A 238 -17.35 17.81 15.99
CA GLN A 238 -17.54 17.71 14.55
C GLN A 238 -16.30 17.13 13.86
N ILE A 239 -15.11 17.54 14.29
CA ILE A 239 -13.84 17.02 13.76
C ILE A 239 -13.71 15.53 14.07
N GLU A 240 -14.06 15.11 15.28
CA GLU A 240 -14.01 13.70 15.68
C GLU A 240 -15.03 12.84 14.91
N HIS A 241 -16.27 13.33 14.76
CA HIS A 241 -17.28 12.68 13.90
C HIS A 241 -16.78 12.55 12.45
N GLY A 242 -16.15 13.60 11.92
CA GLY A 242 -15.51 13.59 10.61
C GLY A 242 -14.38 12.57 10.49
N ARG A 243 -13.56 12.42 11.54
CA ARG A 243 -12.48 11.44 11.62
C ARG A 243 -13.04 10.02 11.53
N GLU A 244 -14.03 9.67 12.35
CA GLU A 244 -14.64 8.33 12.34
C GLU A 244 -15.20 7.97 10.96
N ILE A 245 -15.88 8.92 10.30
CA ILE A 245 -16.41 8.71 8.95
C ILE A 245 -15.27 8.56 7.93
N PHE A 246 -14.23 9.40 8.01
CA PHE A 246 -13.08 9.30 7.12
C PHE A 246 -12.41 7.93 7.20
N PHE A 247 -12.14 7.43 8.41
CA PHE A 247 -11.49 6.13 8.60
C PHE A 247 -12.34 4.98 8.05
N ASN A 248 -13.66 5.05 8.21
CA ASN A 248 -14.54 3.96 7.81
C ASN A 248 -15.03 4.04 6.35
N ASN A 249 -14.74 5.12 5.60
CA ASN A 249 -15.21 5.31 4.23
C ASN A 249 -14.14 5.78 3.23
N CYS A 250 -13.15 6.56 3.68
CA CYS A 250 -12.23 7.28 2.80
C CYS A 250 -10.78 6.76 2.90
N MET A 251 -10.35 6.35 4.10
CA MET A 251 -8.98 5.92 4.40
C MET A 251 -8.46 4.86 3.44
N VAL A 252 -9.28 3.87 3.10
CA VAL A 252 -8.89 2.73 2.26
C VAL A 252 -8.37 3.14 0.87
N CYS A 253 -8.68 4.37 0.43
CA CYS A 253 -8.15 4.96 -0.79
C CYS A 253 -7.19 6.11 -0.47
N HIS A 254 -7.58 7.04 0.40
CA HIS A 254 -6.84 8.29 0.63
C HIS A 254 -5.76 8.22 1.71
N GLY A 255 -5.49 7.01 2.22
CA GLY A 255 -4.51 6.75 3.27
C GLY A 255 -5.01 7.09 4.67
N ASP A 256 -4.46 6.39 5.66
CA ASP A 256 -4.70 6.69 7.07
C ASP A 256 -4.24 8.11 7.42
N SER A 257 -5.07 8.77 8.23
CA SER A 257 -4.89 10.15 8.66
C SER A 257 -4.79 11.14 7.51
N VAL A 258 -5.49 10.87 6.40
CA VAL A 258 -5.52 11.70 5.19
C VAL A 258 -4.16 11.78 4.46
N GLN A 259 -3.23 10.89 4.79
CA GLN A 259 -1.89 10.91 4.20
C GLN A 259 -1.77 9.85 3.10
N SER A 260 -1.99 10.27 1.85
CA SER A 260 -1.99 9.36 0.70
C SER A 260 -0.65 8.64 0.51
N GLY A 261 -0.72 7.39 0.02
CA GLY A 261 0.43 6.62 -0.43
C GLY A 261 0.93 6.98 -1.84
N GLY A 262 0.34 8.01 -2.47
CA GLY A 262 0.75 8.56 -3.77
C GLY A 262 -0.04 8.04 -4.98
N ILE A 263 -0.95 7.07 -4.79
CA ILE A 263 -1.74 6.50 -5.91
C ILE A 263 -2.94 7.37 -6.27
N VAL A 264 -3.61 7.90 -5.24
CA VAL A 264 -4.73 8.83 -5.38
C VAL A 264 -4.39 10.14 -4.71
N THR A 265 -5.18 11.17 -5.01
CA THR A 265 -5.01 12.52 -4.48
C THR A 265 -4.90 12.50 -2.95
N ASP A 266 -3.87 13.17 -2.45
CA ASP A 266 -3.74 13.52 -1.04
C ASP A 266 -4.74 14.65 -0.73
N LEU A 267 -5.77 14.34 0.07
CA LEU A 267 -6.87 15.29 0.28
C LEU A 267 -6.46 16.52 1.10
N ARG A 268 -5.33 16.48 1.82
CA ARG A 268 -4.82 17.64 2.57
C ARG A 268 -4.48 18.80 1.64
N TRP A 269 -4.01 18.48 0.43
CA TRP A 269 -3.49 19.43 -0.55
C TRP A 269 -4.39 19.56 -1.79
N ALA A 270 -5.54 18.89 -1.78
CA ALA A 270 -6.47 18.90 -2.88
C ALA A 270 -7.30 20.20 -2.90
N PRO A 271 -7.72 20.69 -4.07
CA PRO A 271 -8.61 21.85 -4.14
C PRO A 271 -10.05 21.55 -3.70
N ALA A 272 -10.49 20.29 -3.75
CA ALA A 272 -11.88 19.93 -3.50
C ALA A 272 -12.40 20.30 -2.08
N PRO A 273 -11.64 20.15 -0.99
CA PRO A 273 -12.07 20.54 0.36
C PRO A 273 -12.13 22.06 0.64
N ALA A 274 -11.76 22.91 -0.34
CA ALA A 274 -11.70 24.36 -0.17
C ALA A 274 -13.05 24.98 0.24
N THR A 275 -14.17 24.51 -0.32
CA THR A 275 -15.52 24.94 0.10
C THR A 275 -16.42 23.75 0.39
N LYS A 276 -17.49 24.01 1.15
CA LYS A 276 -18.54 23.03 1.45
C LYS A 276 -19.16 22.48 0.16
N GLU A 277 -19.43 23.35 -0.81
CA GLU A 277 -20.10 23.01 -2.06
C GLU A 277 -19.20 22.15 -2.95
N THR A 278 -17.92 22.52 -3.11
CA THR A 278 -16.99 21.76 -3.95
C THR A 278 -16.73 20.38 -3.39
N PHE A 279 -16.63 20.26 -2.06
CA PHE A 279 -16.42 18.98 -1.40
C PHE A 279 -17.66 18.09 -1.50
N ALA A 280 -18.85 18.65 -1.28
CA ALA A 280 -20.11 17.92 -1.42
C ALA A 280 -20.35 17.43 -2.87
N GLU A 281 -20.03 18.25 -3.88
CA GLU A 281 -20.13 17.88 -5.29
C GLU A 281 -19.29 16.64 -5.61
N VAL A 282 -18.11 16.50 -4.99
CA VAL A 282 -17.25 15.33 -5.15
C VAL A 282 -17.79 14.13 -4.37
N VAL A 283 -18.01 14.26 -3.07
CA VAL A 283 -18.25 13.12 -2.18
C VAL A 283 -19.65 12.53 -2.34
N ILE A 284 -20.68 13.37 -2.47
CA ILE A 284 -22.07 12.92 -2.63
C ILE A 284 -22.65 13.27 -4.00
N GLY A 285 -22.17 14.34 -4.64
CA GLY A 285 -22.57 14.71 -6.00
C GLY A 285 -21.99 13.81 -7.11
N GLY A 286 -20.93 13.03 -6.82
CA GLY A 286 -20.36 12.07 -7.77
C GLY A 286 -19.59 12.72 -8.92
N LYS A 287 -19.07 13.94 -8.75
CA LYS A 287 -18.30 14.68 -9.77
C LYS A 287 -17.21 13.85 -10.46
N TYR A 288 -16.56 12.97 -9.70
CA TYR A 288 -15.45 12.13 -10.16
C TYR A 288 -15.81 10.64 -10.25
N ALA A 289 -17.10 10.28 -10.34
CA ALA A 289 -17.55 8.89 -10.41
C ALA A 289 -16.96 8.13 -11.61
N THR A 290 -16.82 8.78 -12.76
CA THR A 290 -16.21 8.18 -13.96
C THR A 290 -14.69 8.01 -13.86
N ALA A 291 -14.06 8.73 -12.92
CA ALA A 291 -12.63 8.61 -12.60
C ALA A 291 -12.37 7.65 -11.42
N GLY A 292 -13.39 6.96 -10.92
CA GLY A 292 -13.27 5.95 -9.86
C GLY A 292 -13.54 6.45 -8.44
N MET A 293 -13.83 7.74 -8.22
CA MET A 293 -14.26 8.25 -6.90
C MET A 293 -15.74 7.98 -6.68
N ALA A 294 -16.06 7.06 -5.77
CA ALA A 294 -17.44 6.68 -5.48
C ALA A 294 -18.27 7.87 -4.95
N SER A 295 -19.56 7.91 -5.32
CA SER A 295 -20.53 8.75 -4.60
C SER A 295 -21.02 8.02 -3.35
N PHE A 296 -20.99 8.75 -2.23
CA PHE A 296 -21.41 8.28 -0.92
C PHE A 296 -22.83 8.74 -0.54
N ALA A 297 -23.61 9.29 -1.48
CA ALA A 297 -24.94 9.85 -1.22
C ALA A 297 -25.95 8.84 -0.62
N LYS A 298 -25.69 7.54 -0.75
CA LYS A 298 -26.52 6.48 -0.16
C LYS A 298 -26.24 6.23 1.31
N VAL A 299 -25.09 6.66 1.83
CA VAL A 299 -24.59 6.31 3.16
C VAL A 299 -24.12 7.50 4.00
N LEU A 300 -23.93 8.68 3.40
CA LEU A 300 -23.55 9.92 4.07
C LEU A 300 -24.53 11.05 3.80
N THR A 301 -24.80 11.87 4.82
CA THR A 301 -25.58 13.12 4.72
C THR A 301 -24.68 14.32 4.38
N PRO A 302 -25.24 15.48 3.96
CA PRO A 302 -24.44 16.69 3.77
C PRO A 302 -23.67 17.16 5.02
N ASP A 303 -24.21 16.91 6.22
CA ASP A 303 -23.55 17.30 7.48
C ASP A 303 -22.41 16.33 7.85
N ASP A 304 -22.56 15.05 7.52
CA ASP A 304 -21.47 14.07 7.59
C ASP A 304 -20.31 14.48 6.69
N VAL A 305 -20.62 14.88 5.46
CA VAL A 305 -19.62 15.35 4.49
C VAL A 305 -18.90 16.61 4.97
N GLU A 306 -19.63 17.56 5.56
CA GLU A 306 -19.02 18.77 6.14
C GLU A 306 -18.14 18.45 7.36
N SER A 307 -18.50 17.43 8.14
CA SER A 307 -17.68 16.94 9.25
C SER A 307 -16.37 16.30 8.75
N VAL A 308 -16.44 15.47 7.70
CA VAL A 308 -15.24 14.93 7.02
C VAL A 308 -14.36 16.06 6.47
N ARG A 309 -14.97 17.11 5.89
CA ARG A 309 -14.24 18.29 5.41
C ARG A 309 -13.50 18.99 6.56
N ALA A 310 -14.16 19.16 7.71
CA ALA A 310 -13.55 19.74 8.91
C ALA A 310 -12.33 18.92 9.34
N TYR A 311 -12.44 17.59 9.41
CA TYR A 311 -11.33 16.71 9.73
C TYR A 311 -10.15 16.87 8.75
N ILE A 312 -10.41 16.85 7.44
CA ILE A 312 -9.37 16.99 6.41
C ILE A 312 -8.64 18.33 6.49
N ILE A 313 -9.37 19.44 6.62
CA ILE A 313 -8.78 20.79 6.68
C ILE A 313 -7.93 20.96 7.94
N ASN A 314 -8.44 20.53 9.11
CA ASN A 314 -7.66 20.63 10.35
C ASN A 314 -6.39 19.76 10.28
N ARG A 315 -6.47 18.57 9.68
CA ARG A 315 -5.30 17.70 9.45
C ARG A 315 -4.28 18.36 8.50
N ALA A 316 -4.74 18.97 7.41
CA ALA A 316 -3.87 19.67 6.45
C ALA A 316 -3.09 20.82 7.11
N ASN A 317 -3.77 21.66 7.90
CA ASN A 317 -3.14 22.75 8.61
C ASN A 317 -2.16 22.28 9.69
N GLU A 318 -2.51 21.24 10.44
CA GLU A 318 -1.61 20.66 11.44
C GLU A 318 -0.33 20.11 10.79
N ASP A 319 -0.46 19.36 9.69
CA ASP A 319 0.69 18.83 8.96
C ASP A 319 1.53 19.93 8.30
N ALA A 320 0.91 20.97 7.75
CA ALA A 320 1.63 22.11 7.18
C ALA A 320 2.44 22.87 8.24
N LYS A 321 1.87 23.07 9.44
CA LYS A 321 2.57 23.67 10.59
C LYS A 321 3.76 22.80 11.02
N ALA A 322 3.59 21.48 11.09
CA ALA A 322 4.66 20.55 11.44
C ALA A 322 5.80 20.54 10.40
N LEU A 323 5.47 20.57 9.10
CA LEU A 323 6.45 20.68 8.01
C LEU A 323 7.23 21.99 8.06
N ALA A 324 6.55 23.11 8.30
CA ALA A 324 7.20 24.41 8.45
C ALA A 324 8.15 24.45 9.67
N ALA A 325 7.78 23.80 10.77
CA ALA A 325 8.61 23.69 11.97
C ALA A 325 9.84 22.78 11.80
N ALA A 326 9.76 21.79 10.90
CA ALA A 326 10.85 20.86 10.61
C ALA A 326 11.84 21.37 9.54
N ALA A 327 11.49 22.45 8.82
CA ALA A 327 12.37 23.03 7.81
C ALA A 327 13.63 23.63 8.47
N PRO A 328 14.83 23.41 7.89
CA PRO A 328 16.04 24.06 8.38
C PRO A 328 15.87 25.58 8.35
N PRO A 329 16.41 26.32 9.34
CA PRO A 329 16.35 27.78 9.32
C PRO A 329 17.02 28.35 8.06
N PRO A 330 16.54 29.50 7.57
CA PRO A 330 17.06 30.13 6.35
C PRO A 330 18.54 30.51 6.44
#